data_AF-A0A931XCG0-F1
#
_entry.id   AF-A0A931XCG0-F1
#
_cell.length_a   1.000
_cell.length_b   1.000
_cell.length_c   1.000
_cell.angle_alpha   90.00
_cell.angle_beta   90.00
_cell.angle_gamma   90.00
#
_symmetry.space_group_name_H-M   'P 1'
#
loop_
_entity.id
_entity.type
_entity.pdbx_description
1 polymer ?
#
loop_
_entity_poly.entity_id
_entity_poly.type
_entity_poly.pdbx_seq_one_letter_code
_entity_poly.pdbx_strand_id
1 'polypeptide(L)'
;MHNIQVFQDQLLNEIVNPNWKNESFEVERKKAYHEGFKKGMDAKETAIKTFFISNVDKVTKIAERLFNEFSKLNFKSSKLFLKPRDLKTFELLFIVSEETYLSAVRKDVYKLIREEKKAVNSNDFQFECLIMPEIGETNFNLILSEGYTFSYEPNSR
;
A
#
# COMPACT_ATOMS: atom_id res chain seq x y z
N MET A 1 14.20 40.25 68.44
CA MET A 1 14.63 38.85 68.19
C MET A 1 13.61 38.03 67.38
N HIS A 2 12.31 38.34 67.41
CA HIS A 2 11.25 37.58 66.69
C HIS A 2 11.37 37.62 65.15
N ASN A 3 11.76 38.75 64.54
CA ASN A 3 11.86 38.89 63.08
C ASN A 3 13.00 38.11 62.41
N ILE A 4 14.07 37.78 63.14
CA ILE A 4 15.20 37.03 62.57
C ILE A 4 14.83 35.55 62.43
N GLN A 5 14.02 35.04 63.36
CA GLN A 5 13.60 33.64 63.38
C GLN A 5 12.59 33.33 62.26
N VAL A 6 11.66 34.24 62.00
CA VAL A 6 10.71 34.14 60.86
C VAL A 6 11.45 34.13 59.52
N PHE A 7 12.49 34.94 59.36
CA PHE A 7 13.30 34.98 58.14
C PHE A 7 14.12 33.70 57.95
N GLN A 8 14.69 33.16 59.03
CA GLN A 8 15.43 31.89 58.99
C GLN A 8 14.52 30.70 58.69
N ASP A 9 13.31 30.67 59.27
CA ASP A 9 12.32 29.62 59.00
C ASP A 9 11.77 29.69 57.57
N GLN A 10 11.63 30.89 56.99
CA GLN A 10 11.25 31.05 55.58
C GLN A 10 12.35 30.58 54.63
N LEU A 11 13.61 30.96 54.89
CA LEU A 11 14.77 30.49 54.13
C LEU A 11 14.94 28.96 54.21
N LEU A 12 14.76 28.39 55.39
CA LEU A 12 14.78 26.94 55.57
C LEU A 12 13.64 26.26 54.82
N ASN A 13 12.44 26.82 54.79
CA ASN A 13 11.33 26.24 54.01
C ASN A 13 11.56 26.32 52.49
N GLU A 14 12.16 27.41 51.98
CA GLU A 14 12.52 27.54 50.56
C GLU A 14 13.67 26.59 50.16
N ILE A 15 14.60 26.31 51.07
CA ILE A 15 15.74 25.42 50.83
C ILE A 15 15.36 23.94 51.00
N VAL A 16 14.50 23.62 51.97
CA VAL A 16 14.16 22.23 52.36
C VAL A 16 13.02 21.65 51.51
N ASN A 17 12.20 22.48 50.87
CA ASN A 17 11.20 22.04 49.91
C ASN A 17 11.42 22.67 48.53
N PRO A 18 12.51 22.31 47.83
CA PRO A 18 12.61 22.72 46.45
C PRO A 18 11.48 21.98 45.72
N ASN A 19 10.57 22.69 45.07
CA ASN A 19 9.69 22.10 44.07
C ASN A 19 10.52 21.76 42.80
N TRP A 20 11.62 21.01 42.96
CA TRP A 20 12.55 20.63 41.88
C TRP A 20 11.93 19.63 40.91
N LYS A 21 10.83 18.98 41.31
CA LYS A 21 9.89 18.40 40.37
C LYS A 21 9.00 19.51 39.81
N ASN A 22 9.55 20.29 38.88
CA ASN A 22 8.74 21.12 38.01
C ASN A 22 7.87 20.17 37.18
N GLU A 23 6.67 19.86 37.68
CA GLU A 23 5.67 19.05 36.98
C GLU A 23 5.43 19.63 35.57
N SER A 24 5.56 20.95 35.40
CA SER A 24 5.54 21.65 34.12
C SER A 24 6.62 21.15 33.15
N PHE A 25 7.85 20.97 33.60
CA PHE A 25 8.98 20.53 32.77
C PHE A 25 8.88 19.04 32.42
N GLU A 26 8.40 18.21 33.35
CA GLU A 26 8.09 16.81 33.05
C GLU A 26 6.91 16.67 32.08
N VAL A 27 5.88 17.50 32.21
CA VAL A 27 4.73 17.55 31.30
C VAL A 27 5.16 18.03 29.90
N GLU A 28 6.00 19.06 29.80
CA GLU A 28 6.55 19.54 28.52
C GLU A 28 7.43 18.47 27.84
N ARG A 29 8.29 17.78 28.59
CA ARG A 29 9.10 16.67 28.05
C ARG A 29 8.22 15.52 27.57
N LYS A 30 7.19 15.13 28.35
CA LYS A 30 6.22 14.11 27.93
C LYS A 30 5.48 14.54 26.67
N LYS A 31 5.07 15.80 26.57
CA LYS A 31 4.38 16.35 25.40
C LYS A 31 5.29 16.33 24.15
N ALA A 32 6.52 16.82 24.26
CA ALA A 32 7.50 16.79 23.17
C ALA A 32 7.82 15.36 22.71
N TYR A 33 7.91 14.40 23.65
CA TYR A 33 8.08 12.98 23.32
C TYR A 33 6.88 12.42 22.54
N HIS A 34 5.65 12.69 23.00
CA HIS A 34 4.43 12.24 22.31
C HIS A 34 4.29 12.89 20.93
N GLU A 35 4.61 14.18 20.80
CA GLU A 35 4.60 14.89 19.52
C GLU A 35 5.66 14.35 18.56
N GLY A 36 6.87 14.07 19.04
CA GLY A 36 7.93 13.44 18.25
C GLY A 36 7.54 12.04 17.79
N PHE A 37 6.95 11.23 18.68
CA PHE A 37 6.44 9.91 18.34
C PHE A 37 5.33 9.98 17.29
N LYS A 38 4.34 10.87 17.48
CA LYS A 38 3.23 11.07 16.54
C LYS A 38 3.75 11.49 15.16
N LYS A 39 4.62 12.50 15.09
CA LYS A 39 5.27 12.92 13.83
C LYS A 39 6.02 11.78 13.15
N GLY A 40 6.72 10.95 13.92
CA GLY A 40 7.41 9.77 13.38
C GLY A 40 6.45 8.72 12.81
N MET A 41 5.31 8.50 13.47
CA MET A 41 4.27 7.59 12.97
C MET A 41 3.60 8.15 11.71
N ASP A 42 3.24 9.44 11.70
CA ASP A 42 2.63 10.11 10.55
C ASP A 42 3.55 10.06 9.31
N ALA A 43 4.85 10.24 9.52
CA ALA A 43 5.86 10.14 8.46
C ALA A 43 5.98 8.71 7.90
N LYS A 44 5.96 7.69 8.77
CA LYS A 44 5.97 6.28 8.36
C LYS A 44 4.72 5.90 7.60
N GLU A 45 3.55 6.32 8.08
CA GLU A 45 2.27 6.09 7.41
C GLU A 45 2.28 6.72 6.01
N THR A 46 2.74 7.97 5.91
CA THR A 46 2.87 8.66 4.63
C THR A 46 3.80 7.89 3.69
N ALA A 47 4.97 7.45 4.16
CA ALA A 47 5.92 6.68 3.35
C ALA A 47 5.32 5.34 2.85
N ILE A 48 4.62 4.60 3.72
CA ILE A 48 3.94 3.35 3.34
C ILE A 48 2.85 3.61 2.30
N LYS A 49 2.06 4.66 2.51
CA LYS A 49 0.98 5.05 1.59
C LYS A 49 1.54 5.44 0.23
N THR A 50 2.57 6.28 0.19
CA THR A 50 3.23 6.68 -1.06
C THR A 50 3.84 5.47 -1.78
N PHE A 51 4.48 4.56 -1.04
CA PHE A 51 5.03 3.33 -1.58
C PHE A 51 3.95 2.46 -2.22
N PHE A 52 2.83 2.24 -1.52
CA PHE A 52 1.73 1.45 -2.03
C PHE A 52 1.09 2.09 -3.28
N ILE A 53 0.81 3.39 -3.25
CA ILE A 53 0.24 4.12 -4.40
C ILE A 53 1.17 4.00 -5.62
N SER A 54 2.48 4.21 -5.43
CA SER A 54 3.44 4.05 -6.52
C SER A 54 3.46 2.65 -7.12
N ASN A 55 3.27 1.62 -6.29
CA ASN A 55 3.21 0.25 -6.76
C ASN A 55 1.88 -0.08 -7.46
N VAL A 56 0.76 0.48 -6.99
CA VAL A 56 -0.54 0.41 -7.68
C VAL A 56 -0.45 1.06 -9.06
N ASP A 57 0.11 2.26 -9.17
CA ASP A 57 0.28 2.94 -10.47
C ASP A 57 1.18 2.14 -11.41
N LYS A 58 2.23 1.53 -10.86
CA LYS A 58 3.16 0.69 -11.62
C LYS A 58 2.46 -0.55 -12.16
N VAL A 59 1.71 -1.29 -11.34
CA VAL A 59 1.02 -2.49 -11.81
C VAL A 59 -0.10 -2.15 -12.80
N THR A 60 -0.81 -1.04 -12.63
CA THR A 60 -1.83 -0.58 -13.60
C THR A 60 -1.23 -0.35 -14.98
N LYS A 61 -0.09 0.35 -15.06
CA LYS A 61 0.62 0.56 -16.35
C LYS A 61 1.09 -0.75 -16.98
N ILE A 62 1.54 -1.71 -16.17
CA ILE A 62 1.91 -3.05 -16.66
C ILE A 62 0.68 -3.77 -17.21
N ALA A 63 -0.43 -3.72 -16.48
CA ALA A 63 -1.68 -4.35 -16.85
C ALA A 63 -2.20 -3.80 -18.20
N GLU A 64 -2.19 -2.48 -18.38
CA GLU A 64 -2.53 -1.80 -19.63
C GLU A 64 -1.63 -2.22 -20.80
N ARG A 65 -0.32 -2.25 -20.57
CA ARG A 65 0.64 -2.67 -21.59
C ARG A 65 0.41 -4.12 -21.99
N LEU A 66 0.27 -5.03 -21.03
CA LEU A 66 -0.01 -6.45 -21.29
C LEU A 66 -1.32 -6.61 -22.07
N PHE A 67 -2.37 -5.89 -21.69
CA PHE A 67 -3.65 -5.89 -22.40
C PHE A 67 -3.51 -5.48 -23.88
N ASN A 68 -2.73 -4.41 -24.14
CA ASN A 68 -2.46 -3.94 -25.50
C ASN A 68 -1.63 -4.95 -26.30
N GLU A 69 -0.60 -5.55 -25.71
CA GLU A 69 0.21 -6.56 -26.37
C GLU A 69 -0.58 -7.84 -26.68
N PHE A 70 -1.45 -8.29 -25.76
CA PHE A 70 -2.34 -9.43 -26.01
C PHE A 70 -3.28 -9.15 -27.19
N SER A 71 -3.82 -7.93 -27.25
CA SER A 71 -4.68 -7.50 -28.35
C SER A 71 -3.97 -7.54 -29.71
N LYS A 72 -2.68 -7.17 -29.78
CA LYS A 72 -1.87 -7.29 -31.02
C LYS A 72 -1.68 -8.73 -31.48
N LEU A 73 -1.68 -9.68 -30.55
CA LEU A 73 -1.60 -11.12 -30.82
C LEU A 73 -2.96 -11.74 -31.19
N ASN A 74 -4.03 -10.94 -31.31
CA ASN A 74 -5.41 -11.41 -31.40
C ASN A 74 -5.87 -12.23 -30.18
N PHE A 75 -5.22 -12.07 -29.03
CA PHE A 75 -5.63 -12.65 -27.77
C PHE A 75 -6.49 -11.65 -26.99
N LYS A 76 -7.78 -11.59 -27.33
CA LYS A 76 -8.69 -10.58 -26.76
C LYS A 76 -9.15 -10.97 -25.35
N SER A 77 -9.00 -10.04 -24.41
CA SER A 77 -9.55 -10.16 -23.07
C SER A 77 -10.84 -9.35 -22.96
N SER A 78 -11.90 -9.98 -22.43
CA SER A 78 -13.19 -9.32 -22.19
C SER A 78 -13.14 -8.42 -20.95
N LYS A 79 -12.42 -8.87 -19.90
CA LYS A 79 -12.25 -8.12 -18.64
C LYS A 79 -10.87 -8.34 -18.05
N LEU A 80 -10.34 -7.30 -17.42
CA LEU A 80 -9.08 -7.32 -16.68
C LEU A 80 -9.34 -6.86 -15.25
N PHE A 81 -8.95 -7.69 -14.29
CA PHE A 81 -9.02 -7.37 -12.88
C PHE A 81 -7.64 -7.29 -12.25
N LEU A 82 -7.49 -6.40 -11.28
CA LEU A 82 -6.30 -6.26 -10.44
C LEU A 82 -6.69 -6.46 -8.97
N LYS A 83 -5.87 -7.25 -8.27
CA LYS A 83 -5.96 -7.50 -6.84
C LYS A 83 -4.62 -7.21 -6.16
N PRO A 84 -4.54 -6.32 -5.17
CA PRO A 84 -3.38 -6.24 -4.28
C PRO A 84 -3.40 -7.42 -3.31
N ARG A 85 -2.29 -8.17 -3.23
CA ARG A 85 -2.10 -9.24 -2.24
C ARG A 85 -1.40 -8.71 -0.98
N ASP A 86 -0.41 -7.85 -1.17
CA ASP A 86 0.28 -7.11 -0.12
C ASP A 86 0.78 -5.75 -0.66
N LEU A 87 1.65 -5.04 0.07
CA LEU A 87 2.16 -3.71 -0.35
C LEU A 87 3.03 -3.75 -1.61
N LYS A 88 3.58 -4.91 -1.97
CA LYS A 88 4.55 -5.15 -3.04
C LYS A 88 4.02 -6.10 -4.11
N THR A 89 3.09 -6.98 -3.76
CA THR A 89 2.62 -8.09 -4.60
C THR A 89 1.21 -7.86 -5.12
N PHE A 90 1.03 -8.04 -6.42
CA PHE A 90 -0.24 -7.81 -7.12
C PHE A 90 -0.59 -8.99 -8.02
N GLU A 91 -1.88 -9.21 -8.24
CA GLU A 91 -2.40 -10.25 -9.13
C GLU A 91 -3.25 -9.60 -10.22
N LEU A 92 -2.94 -9.94 -11.48
CA LEU A 92 -3.72 -9.56 -12.65
C LEU A 92 -4.51 -10.77 -13.12
N LEU A 93 -5.81 -10.60 -13.35
CA LEU A 93 -6.70 -11.63 -13.88
C LEU A 93 -7.29 -11.15 -15.21
N PHE A 94 -6.92 -11.83 -16.29
CA PHE A 94 -7.45 -11.61 -17.63
C PHE A 94 -8.53 -12.66 -17.90
N ILE A 95 -9.75 -12.18 -18.12
CA ILE A 95 -10.85 -13.02 -18.59
C ILE A 95 -10.87 -12.98 -20.11
N VAL A 96 -10.90 -14.14 -20.74
CA VAL A 96 -10.90 -14.31 -22.20
C VAL A 96 -11.99 -15.29 -22.62
N SER A 97 -12.40 -15.28 -23.90
CA SER A 97 -13.33 -16.32 -24.38
C SER A 97 -12.69 -17.71 -24.33
N GLU A 98 -13.52 -18.76 -24.23
CA GLU A 98 -13.05 -20.15 -24.26
C GLU A 98 -12.23 -20.46 -25.53
N GLU A 99 -12.68 -19.99 -26.69
CA GLU A 99 -11.96 -20.14 -27.97
C GLU A 99 -10.57 -19.50 -27.91
N THR A 100 -10.47 -18.30 -27.33
CA THR A 100 -9.19 -17.59 -27.16
C THR A 100 -8.30 -18.34 -26.18
N TYR A 101 -8.86 -18.85 -25.08
CA TYR A 101 -8.14 -19.61 -24.06
C TYR A 101 -7.54 -20.91 -24.60
N LEU A 102 -8.21 -21.56 -25.56
CA LEU A 102 -7.73 -22.80 -26.20
C LEU A 102 -6.81 -22.55 -27.40
N SER A 103 -6.66 -21.29 -27.84
CA SER A 103 -5.85 -20.93 -29.00
C SER A 103 -4.35 -21.25 -28.81
N ALA A 104 -3.67 -21.54 -29.93
CA ALA A 104 -2.22 -21.74 -29.92
C ALA A 104 -1.44 -20.48 -29.50
N VAL A 105 -2.02 -19.30 -29.74
CA VAL A 105 -1.49 -17.97 -29.36
C VAL A 105 -1.25 -17.85 -27.86
N ARG A 106 -1.97 -18.64 -27.03
CA ARG A 106 -1.76 -18.68 -25.59
C ARG A 106 -0.30 -18.92 -25.19
N LYS A 107 0.46 -19.68 -25.99
CA LYS A 107 1.90 -19.91 -25.73
C LYS A 107 2.71 -18.62 -25.82
N ASP A 108 2.44 -17.78 -26.82
CA ASP A 108 3.12 -16.51 -27.04
C ASP A 108 2.74 -15.50 -25.94
N VAL A 109 1.48 -15.51 -25.52
CA VAL A 109 0.98 -14.72 -24.39
C VAL A 109 1.71 -15.07 -23.09
N TYR A 110 1.85 -16.36 -22.75
CA TYR A 110 2.60 -16.77 -21.56
C TYR A 110 4.09 -16.42 -21.65
N LYS A 111 4.67 -16.47 -22.86
CA LYS A 111 6.04 -16.03 -23.08
C LYS A 111 6.19 -14.54 -22.78
N LEU A 112 5.26 -13.72 -23.27
CA LEU A 112 5.23 -12.28 -23.03
C LEU A 112 5.08 -11.95 -21.54
N ILE A 113 4.14 -12.61 -20.85
CA ILE A 113 3.99 -12.49 -19.39
C ILE A 113 5.30 -12.81 -18.68
N ARG A 114 5.97 -13.91 -19.07
CA ARG A 114 7.21 -14.33 -18.43
C ARG A 114 8.34 -13.33 -18.65
N GLU A 115 8.46 -12.77 -19.84
CA GLU A 115 9.45 -11.73 -20.16
C GLU A 115 9.19 -10.47 -19.35
N GLU A 116 7.93 -10.03 -19.26
CA GLU A 116 7.53 -8.87 -18.47
C GLU A 116 7.79 -9.07 -16.96
N LYS A 117 7.44 -10.25 -16.42
CA LYS A 117 7.76 -10.60 -15.03
C LYS A 117 9.25 -10.54 -14.75
N LYS A 118 10.09 -11.05 -15.66
CA LYS A 118 11.55 -10.99 -15.52
C LYS A 118 12.08 -9.56 -15.56
N ALA A 119 11.49 -8.70 -16.36
CA ALA A 119 11.93 -7.31 -16.51
C ALA A 119 11.56 -6.44 -15.29
N VAL A 120 10.43 -6.71 -14.65
CA VAL A 120 9.84 -5.75 -13.69
C VAL A 120 9.79 -6.24 -12.24
N ASN A 121 9.78 -7.56 -12.01
CA ASN A 121 9.76 -8.09 -10.64
C ASN A 121 11.10 -7.81 -9.93
N SER A 122 10.99 -7.44 -8.67
CA SER A 122 12.09 -7.04 -7.81
C SER A 122 11.74 -7.33 -6.34
N ASN A 123 12.63 -6.98 -5.41
CA ASN A 123 12.38 -7.12 -3.97
C ASN A 123 11.28 -6.16 -3.45
N ASP A 124 10.99 -5.09 -4.19
CA ASP A 124 10.05 -4.04 -3.78
C ASP A 124 8.76 -4.02 -4.61
N PHE A 125 8.68 -4.87 -5.63
CA PHE A 125 7.51 -4.96 -6.49
C PHE A 125 7.46 -6.32 -7.18
N GLN A 126 6.31 -6.98 -7.12
CA GLN A 126 6.05 -8.25 -7.78
C GLN A 126 4.62 -8.25 -8.34
N PHE A 127 4.44 -8.84 -9.52
CA PHE A 127 3.11 -9.16 -10.01
C PHE A 127 3.02 -10.59 -10.53
N GLU A 128 1.81 -11.13 -10.43
CA GLU A 128 1.39 -12.40 -10.99
C GLU A 128 0.28 -12.16 -12.02
N CYS A 129 0.19 -13.05 -13.00
CA CYS A 129 -0.80 -12.95 -14.07
C CYS A 129 -1.52 -14.29 -14.22
N LEU A 130 -2.85 -14.21 -14.16
CA LEU A 130 -3.77 -15.32 -14.31
C LEU A 130 -4.63 -15.07 -15.55
N ILE A 131 -4.92 -16.14 -16.28
CA ILE A 131 -5.81 -16.10 -17.44
C ILE A 131 -6.92 -17.11 -17.17
N MET A 132 -8.15 -16.66 -17.26
CA MET A 132 -9.34 -17.49 -17.01
C MET A 132 -10.27 -17.43 -18.24
N PRO A 133 -10.74 -18.58 -18.74
CA PRO A 133 -11.80 -18.58 -19.74
C PRO A 133 -13.12 -18.16 -19.10
N GLU A 134 -13.90 -17.37 -19.83
CA GLU A 134 -15.30 -17.09 -19.51
C GLU A 134 -16.12 -18.34 -19.84
N ILE A 135 -16.50 -19.10 -18.81
CA ILE A 135 -17.30 -20.34 -18.94
C ILE A 135 -18.59 -20.16 -18.15
N GLY A 136 -19.73 -20.33 -18.83
CA GLY A 136 -21.06 -20.22 -18.23
C GLY A 136 -21.34 -18.84 -17.60
N GLU A 137 -22.16 -18.81 -16.55
CA GLU A 137 -22.37 -17.59 -15.75
C GLU A 137 -21.19 -17.37 -14.80
N THR A 138 -20.20 -16.60 -15.25
CA THR A 138 -19.10 -16.16 -14.37
C THR A 138 -19.68 -15.24 -13.29
N ASN A 139 -19.66 -15.68 -12.02
CA ASN A 139 -20.15 -14.88 -10.92
C ASN A 139 -19.11 -13.81 -10.52
N PHE A 140 -19.24 -12.62 -11.11
CA PHE A 140 -18.35 -11.49 -10.82
C PHE A 140 -18.39 -11.04 -9.36
N ASN A 141 -19.46 -11.31 -8.62
CA ASN A 141 -19.51 -11.00 -7.18
C ASN A 141 -18.53 -11.87 -6.39
N LEU A 142 -18.26 -13.11 -6.82
CA LEU A 142 -17.24 -13.95 -6.19
C LEU A 142 -15.84 -13.40 -6.48
N ILE A 143 -15.56 -12.98 -7.71
CA ILE A 143 -14.29 -12.35 -8.09
C ILE A 143 -14.04 -11.10 -7.24
N LEU A 144 -15.04 -10.24 -7.10
CA LEU A 144 -14.98 -9.07 -6.21
C LEU A 144 -14.72 -9.48 -4.75
N SER A 145 -15.41 -10.52 -4.25
CA SER A 145 -15.25 -11.02 -2.88
C SER A 145 -13.86 -11.61 -2.61
N GLU A 146 -13.18 -12.12 -3.63
CA GLU A 146 -11.80 -12.62 -3.54
C GLU A 146 -10.76 -11.49 -3.53
N GLY A 147 -11.19 -10.22 -3.65
CA GLY A 147 -10.33 -9.05 -3.53
C GLY A 147 -9.87 -8.45 -4.86
N TYR A 148 -10.43 -8.90 -5.99
CA TYR A 148 -10.21 -8.28 -7.30
C TYR A 148 -11.10 -7.05 -7.44
N THR A 149 -10.61 -5.89 -7.02
CA THR A 149 -11.44 -4.68 -6.89
C THR A 149 -11.29 -3.70 -8.05
N PHE A 150 -10.22 -3.80 -8.83
CA PHE A 150 -9.93 -2.85 -9.91
C PHE A 150 -10.19 -3.49 -11.27
N SER A 151 -11.25 -3.06 -11.94
CA SER A 151 -11.51 -3.38 -13.34
C SER A 151 -10.88 -2.33 -14.25
N TYR A 152 -10.06 -2.77 -15.20
CA TYR A 152 -9.61 -1.87 -16.27
C TYR A 152 -10.66 -1.87 -17.39
N GLU A 153 -11.29 -0.72 -17.60
CA GLU A 153 -12.08 -0.43 -18.80
C GLU A 153 -11.25 0.51 -19.68
N PRO A 154 -10.79 0.08 -20.87
CA PRO A 154 -10.08 0.98 -21.77
C PRO A 154 -11.02 2.13 -22.14
N ASN A 155 -10.58 3.38 -21.95
CA ASN A 155 -11.34 4.57 -22.32
C ASN A 155 -11.87 4.44 -23.76
N SER A 156 -13.18 4.25 -23.91
CA SER A 156 -13.86 4.37 -25.19
C SER A 156 -13.78 5.83 -25.64
N ARG A 157 -12.82 6.13 -26.51
CA ARG A 157 -12.84 7.36 -27.30
C ARG A 157 -13.63 7.15 -28.58
#